data_AF-A0A8H3VYA5-F1
#
_entry.id   AF-A0A8H3VYA5-F1
#
_cell.length_a   1.000
_cell.length_b   1.000
_cell.length_c   1.000
_cell.angle_alpha   90.00
_cell.angle_beta   90.00
_cell.angle_gamma   90.00
#
_symmetry.space_group_name_H-M   'P 1'
#
loop_
_entity.id
_entity.type
_entity.pdbx_description
1 polymer ?
#
loop_
_entity_poly.entity_id
_entity_poly.type
_entity_poly.pdbx_seq_one_letter_code
_entity_poly.pdbx_strand_id
1 'polypeptide(L)'
;MGKKKVLVCYGVDIDAVAGWLGSYGGEDSTSDISRGLWAGTIGTRRLLSLFEKYNIKASWFIPGHTLETFPEECAMVRDAGHEIGLHGYSHENPVDMTLEQQRDVLDKTWKMLTEFCGGKPPKGSVAPWWETSEEGTELLLSYGIEYDHSMSHHDCQAYWLRTGDTWTKIDYTKKAEEWMKPLVKGKETGLVEIPGSWYIDDLPPMMFMKNSANSHGWVNPRDVEDIWRDHFDYFYREYDEFIFPMTIHPDVSGRPHVLLMHERIIEHINKHEGVEWVTMGEMSDWFKSKNPVPEGGLMPASREEVMKKYEEWKKTQA
;
A
#
# COMPACT_ATOMS: atom_id res chain seq x y z
N MET A 1 -24.64 -20.58 -12.72
CA MET A 1 -23.37 -19.91 -12.38
C MET A 1 -23.62 -19.10 -11.13
N GLY A 2 -22.75 -19.18 -10.12
CA GLY A 2 -22.86 -18.36 -8.92
C GLY A 2 -22.80 -16.86 -9.26
N LYS A 3 -23.28 -15.99 -8.37
CA LYS A 3 -23.17 -14.55 -8.57
C LYS A 3 -21.68 -14.16 -8.44
N LYS A 4 -21.09 -13.55 -9.48
CA LYS A 4 -19.72 -13.00 -9.43
C LYS A 4 -19.62 -11.98 -8.28
N LYS A 5 -18.51 -12.00 -7.55
CA LYS A 5 -18.16 -11.01 -6.52
C LYS A 5 -16.73 -10.53 -6.74
N VAL A 6 -16.59 -9.33 -7.30
CA VAL A 6 -15.30 -8.78 -7.70
C VAL A 6 -15.09 -7.47 -6.96
N LEU A 7 -14.16 -7.46 -6.01
CA LEU A 7 -13.82 -6.23 -5.29
C LEU A 7 -12.64 -5.57 -6.00
N VAL A 8 -12.79 -4.30 -6.36
CA VAL A 8 -11.74 -3.53 -7.05
C VAL A 8 -11.40 -2.31 -6.22
N CYS A 9 -10.11 -2.01 -6.08
CA CYS A 9 -9.64 -0.87 -5.29
C CYS A 9 -8.48 -0.17 -5.99
N TYR A 10 -8.43 1.15 -5.85
CA TYR A 10 -7.19 1.91 -6.00
C TYR A 10 -6.56 2.11 -4.61
N GLY A 11 -5.36 1.58 -4.43
CA GLY A 11 -4.40 1.99 -3.40
C GLY A 11 -3.54 3.11 -3.96
N VAL A 12 -3.56 4.28 -3.31
CA VAL A 12 -2.87 5.48 -3.78
C VAL A 12 -1.77 5.86 -2.80
N ASP A 13 -0.54 5.62 -3.19
CA ASP A 13 0.65 5.89 -2.37
C ASP A 13 1.12 7.31 -2.69
N ILE A 14 0.99 8.23 -1.72
CA ILE A 14 1.34 9.65 -1.91
C ILE A 14 2.81 9.88 -1.57
N ASP A 15 3.69 9.28 -2.37
CA ASP A 15 5.13 9.39 -2.20
C ASP A 15 5.58 10.83 -2.26
N ALA A 16 5.21 11.53 -3.34
CA ALA A 16 5.54 12.92 -3.54
C ALA A 16 7.01 13.21 -3.21
N VAL A 17 7.27 14.13 -2.28
CA VAL A 17 8.64 14.44 -1.85
C VAL A 17 9.26 13.31 -1.03
N ALA A 18 8.47 12.61 -0.22
CA ALA A 18 8.94 11.54 0.64
C ALA A 18 9.65 10.44 -0.16
N GLY A 19 9.05 9.98 -1.28
CA GLY A 19 9.68 8.96 -2.13
C GLY A 19 11.06 9.37 -2.67
N TRP A 20 11.25 10.63 -3.05
CA TRP A 20 12.55 11.14 -3.48
C TRP A 20 13.60 11.18 -2.36
N LEU A 21 13.17 11.38 -1.11
CA LEU A 21 14.05 11.37 0.05
C LEU A 21 14.42 9.95 0.46
N GLY A 22 13.45 9.04 0.53
CA GLY A 22 13.64 7.72 1.11
C GLY A 22 13.99 6.60 0.13
N SER A 23 13.70 6.74 -1.17
CA SER A 23 13.80 5.59 -2.10
C SER A 23 14.32 5.92 -3.50
N TYR A 24 13.98 7.07 -4.08
CA TYR A 24 14.25 7.34 -5.51
C TYR A 24 15.58 8.06 -5.77
N GLY A 25 16.38 8.27 -4.72
CA GLY A 25 17.70 8.90 -4.77
C GLY A 25 17.64 10.37 -5.21
N GLY A 26 16.59 11.10 -4.86
CA GLY A 26 16.39 12.50 -5.24
C GLY A 26 16.80 13.53 -4.18
N GLU A 27 17.38 13.09 -3.06
CA GLU A 27 17.64 13.90 -1.85
C GLU A 27 18.39 15.22 -2.12
N ASP A 28 19.41 15.19 -2.98
CA ASP A 28 20.23 16.36 -3.33
C ASP A 28 19.84 17.02 -4.67
N SER A 29 18.70 16.62 -5.25
CA SER A 29 18.27 17.06 -6.57
C SER A 29 17.04 17.96 -6.48
N THR A 30 17.25 19.27 -6.54
CA THR A 30 16.15 20.28 -6.55
C THR A 30 15.14 20.03 -7.67
N SER A 31 15.60 19.51 -8.81
CA SER A 31 14.73 19.09 -9.91
C SER A 31 13.80 17.94 -9.51
N ASP A 32 14.28 16.97 -8.74
CA ASP A 32 13.50 15.78 -8.38
C ASP A 32 12.55 16.09 -7.22
N ILE A 33 13.00 16.88 -6.24
CA ILE A 33 12.12 17.44 -5.20
C ILE A 33 10.96 18.25 -5.82
N SER A 34 11.22 19.01 -6.90
CA SER A 34 10.14 19.73 -7.61
C SER A 34 9.10 18.80 -8.26
N ARG A 35 9.48 17.56 -8.61
CA ARG A 35 8.53 16.55 -9.11
C ARG A 35 7.65 16.04 -7.98
N GLY A 36 8.22 15.83 -6.79
CA GLY A 36 7.45 15.49 -5.58
C GLY A 36 6.45 16.59 -5.20
N LEU A 37 6.83 17.87 -5.29
CA LEU A 37 5.90 19.00 -5.08
C LEU A 37 4.72 18.96 -6.06
N TRP A 38 4.99 18.65 -7.34
CA TRP A 38 3.94 18.49 -8.35
C TRP A 38 2.99 17.34 -8.03
N ALA A 39 3.52 16.21 -7.55
CA ALA A 39 2.72 15.04 -7.19
C ALA A 39 1.79 15.33 -6.02
N GLY A 40 2.34 15.87 -4.91
CA GLY A 40 1.59 16.19 -3.70
C GLY A 40 0.48 17.23 -3.93
N THR A 41 0.66 18.14 -4.88
CA THR A 41 -0.32 19.19 -5.23
C THR A 41 -1.19 18.82 -6.43
N ILE A 42 -0.66 18.96 -7.64
CA ILE A 42 -1.40 18.82 -8.90
C ILE A 42 -1.79 17.36 -9.16
N GLY A 43 -0.88 16.41 -8.88
CA GLY A 43 -1.13 14.98 -9.06
C GLY A 43 -2.30 14.51 -8.20
N THR A 44 -2.24 14.79 -6.90
CA THR A 44 -3.29 14.42 -5.92
C THR A 44 -4.65 14.99 -6.31
N ARG A 45 -4.72 16.29 -6.63
CA ARG A 45 -5.98 16.95 -7.02
C ARG A 45 -6.60 16.35 -8.30
N ARG A 46 -5.77 15.91 -9.25
CA ARG A 46 -6.25 15.24 -10.47
C ARG A 46 -6.79 13.85 -10.21
N LEU A 47 -6.13 13.07 -9.36
CA LEU A 47 -6.64 11.75 -8.97
C LEU A 47 -7.96 11.86 -8.19
N LEU A 48 -8.09 12.84 -7.29
CA LEU A 48 -9.38 13.13 -6.63
C LEU A 48 -10.47 13.46 -7.65
N SER A 49 -10.17 14.27 -8.66
CA SER A 49 -11.13 14.59 -9.74
C SER A 49 -11.51 13.36 -10.58
N LEU A 50 -10.55 12.46 -10.83
CA LEU A 50 -10.79 11.20 -11.53
C LEU A 50 -11.73 10.30 -10.71
N PHE A 51 -11.48 10.13 -9.42
CA PHE A 51 -12.32 9.31 -8.56
C PHE A 51 -13.71 9.90 -8.37
N GLU A 52 -13.82 11.22 -8.23
CA GLU A 52 -15.12 11.90 -8.20
C GLU A 52 -15.92 11.66 -9.49
N LYS A 53 -15.28 11.78 -10.66
CA LYS A 53 -15.92 11.54 -11.97
C LYS A 53 -16.56 10.17 -12.08
N TYR A 54 -15.95 9.12 -11.53
CA TYR A 54 -16.45 7.75 -11.58
C TYR A 54 -17.13 7.29 -10.27
N ASN A 55 -17.31 8.20 -9.29
CA ASN A 55 -17.85 7.90 -7.96
C ASN A 55 -17.13 6.73 -7.25
N ILE A 56 -15.80 6.75 -7.28
CA ILE A 56 -14.93 5.72 -6.68
C ILE A 56 -14.43 6.22 -5.31
N LYS A 57 -14.50 5.35 -4.30
CA LYS A 57 -13.70 5.49 -3.07
C LYS A 57 -12.45 4.63 -3.20
N ALA A 58 -11.36 5.13 -2.62
CA ALA A 58 -10.01 4.61 -2.75
C ALA A 58 -9.34 4.63 -1.37
N SER A 59 -8.25 3.88 -1.23
CA SER A 59 -7.40 3.90 -0.04
C SER A 59 -6.15 4.68 -0.35
N TRP A 60 -5.82 5.68 0.45
CA TRP A 60 -4.65 6.53 0.25
C TRP A 60 -3.64 6.29 1.36
N PHE A 61 -2.44 5.87 1.01
CA PHE A 61 -1.36 5.59 1.95
C PHE A 61 -0.45 6.82 1.98
N ILE A 62 -0.44 7.52 3.12
CA ILE A 62 0.12 8.87 3.23
C ILE A 62 1.35 8.83 4.14
N PRO A 63 2.55 9.09 3.60
CA PRO A 63 3.74 9.30 4.43
C PRO A 63 3.54 10.48 5.37
N GLY A 64 4.06 10.39 6.60
CA GLY A 64 3.97 11.50 7.57
C GLY A 64 4.56 12.82 7.04
N HIS A 65 5.66 12.75 6.29
CA HIS A 65 6.26 13.90 5.59
C HIS A 65 5.26 14.53 4.61
N THR A 66 4.58 13.71 3.82
CA THR A 66 3.57 14.16 2.86
C THR A 66 2.41 14.86 3.56
N LEU A 67 1.93 14.31 4.68
CA LEU A 67 0.87 14.95 5.47
C LEU A 67 1.27 16.36 5.95
N GLU A 68 2.48 16.51 6.50
CA GLU A 68 2.96 17.81 7.00
C GLU A 68 3.28 18.79 5.86
N THR A 69 3.66 18.30 4.69
CA THR A 69 4.04 19.14 3.54
C THR A 69 2.83 19.60 2.73
N PHE A 70 1.81 18.74 2.58
CA PHE A 70 0.63 18.97 1.75
C PHE A 70 -0.67 18.80 2.56
N PRO A 71 -0.85 19.52 3.68
CA PRO A 71 -1.99 19.32 4.57
C PRO A 71 -3.34 19.68 3.91
N GLU A 72 -3.36 20.62 2.96
CA GLU A 72 -4.56 20.99 2.20
C GLU A 72 -5.01 19.82 1.33
N GLU A 73 -4.12 19.25 0.51
CA GLU A 73 -4.45 18.12 -0.36
C GLU A 73 -4.79 16.85 0.42
N CYS A 74 -4.07 16.58 1.51
CA CYS A 74 -4.41 15.47 2.40
C CYS A 74 -5.80 15.68 3.04
N ALA A 75 -6.18 16.93 3.36
CA ALA A 75 -7.51 17.22 3.89
C ALA A 75 -8.59 17.00 2.83
N MET A 76 -8.31 17.34 1.57
CA MET A 76 -9.23 17.03 0.46
C MET A 76 -9.47 15.52 0.34
N VAL A 77 -8.42 14.69 0.47
CA VAL A 77 -8.55 13.22 0.48
C VAL A 77 -9.46 12.76 1.62
N ARG A 78 -9.20 13.23 2.85
CA ARG A 78 -10.01 12.89 4.03
C ARG A 78 -11.46 13.34 3.88
N ASP A 79 -11.69 14.58 3.49
CA ASP A 79 -13.00 15.23 3.46
C ASP A 79 -13.86 14.69 2.31
N ALA A 80 -13.23 14.19 1.24
CA ALA A 80 -13.89 13.40 0.20
C ALA A 80 -14.27 11.99 0.68
N GLY A 81 -13.93 11.57 1.91
CA GLY A 81 -14.34 10.29 2.49
C GLY A 81 -13.58 9.08 1.97
N HIS A 82 -12.36 9.28 1.47
CA HIS A 82 -11.46 8.18 1.15
C HIS A 82 -10.89 7.53 2.43
N GLU A 83 -10.43 6.28 2.33
CA GLU A 83 -9.66 5.65 3.41
C GLU A 83 -8.24 6.22 3.44
N ILE A 84 -7.65 6.35 4.64
CA ILE A 84 -6.27 6.79 4.85
C ILE A 84 -5.50 5.72 5.63
N GLY A 85 -4.36 5.30 5.08
CA GLY A 85 -3.45 4.29 5.63
C GLY A 85 -2.04 4.83 5.88
N LEU A 86 -1.23 4.01 6.54
CA LEU A 86 0.18 4.30 6.88
C LEU A 86 1.11 4.06 5.69
N HIS A 87 2.16 4.89 5.57
CA HIS A 87 3.20 4.73 4.53
C HIS A 87 4.57 5.29 4.95
N GLY A 88 5.01 4.99 6.17
CA GLY A 88 6.24 5.55 6.74
C GLY A 88 6.16 7.07 6.96
N TYR A 89 7.31 7.71 7.19
CA TYR A 89 7.37 9.17 7.37
C TYR A 89 7.91 9.85 6.12
N SER A 90 9.18 9.63 5.76
CA SER A 90 9.84 10.10 4.53
C SER A 90 10.06 8.97 3.54
N HIS A 91 9.15 7.99 3.53
CA HIS A 91 9.23 6.81 2.67
C HIS A 91 10.54 6.01 2.89
N GLU A 92 10.95 5.88 4.15
CA GLU A 92 12.16 5.16 4.55
C GLU A 92 12.00 3.65 4.32
N ASN A 93 12.99 3.01 3.69
CA ASN A 93 12.99 1.57 3.48
C ASN A 93 13.14 0.82 4.84
N PRO A 94 12.15 0.00 5.25
CA PRO A 94 12.21 -0.72 6.53
C PRO A 94 13.43 -1.62 6.73
N VAL A 95 14.01 -2.19 5.66
CA VAL A 95 15.18 -3.08 5.80
C VAL A 95 16.47 -2.33 6.14
N ASP A 96 16.51 -1.02 5.92
CA ASP A 96 17.65 -0.15 6.22
C ASP A 96 17.53 0.53 7.59
N MET A 97 16.40 0.31 8.30
CA MET A 97 16.12 0.91 9.61
C MET A 97 16.38 -0.07 10.76
N THR A 98 16.93 0.44 11.87
CA THR A 98 16.93 -0.29 13.14
C THR A 98 15.50 -0.47 13.66
N LEU A 99 15.29 -1.46 14.53
CA LEU A 99 13.99 -1.68 15.18
C LEU A 99 13.50 -0.46 15.97
N GLU A 100 14.40 0.32 16.56
CA GLU A 100 14.06 1.57 17.25
C GLU A 100 13.54 2.61 16.26
N GLN A 101 14.24 2.80 15.13
CA GLN A 101 13.79 3.71 14.07
C GLN A 101 12.44 3.30 13.48
N GLN A 102 12.23 2.01 13.19
CA GLN A 102 10.95 1.49 12.71
C GLN A 102 9.81 1.78 13.69
N ARG A 103 10.06 1.59 15.00
CA ARG A 103 9.08 1.90 16.07
C ARG A 103 8.77 3.38 16.14
N ASP A 104 9.78 4.24 16.10
CA ASP A 104 9.61 5.69 16.19
C ASP A 104 8.84 6.25 15.00
N VAL A 105 9.16 5.78 13.79
CA VAL A 105 8.43 6.15 12.56
C VAL A 105 6.98 5.70 12.64
N LEU A 106 6.72 4.43 13.00
CA LEU A 106 5.36 3.91 13.13
C LEU A 106 4.56 4.65 14.21
N ASP A 107 5.12 4.85 15.39
CA ASP A 107 4.47 5.55 16.50
C ASP A 107 4.08 6.98 16.10
N LYS A 108 5.03 7.74 15.54
CA LYS A 108 4.81 9.12 15.10
C LYS A 108 3.71 9.19 14.06
N THR A 109 3.81 8.39 12.99
CA THR A 109 2.90 8.44 11.84
C THR A 109 1.50 7.94 12.21
N TRP A 110 1.40 6.89 13.03
CA TRP A 110 0.13 6.41 13.55
C TRP A 110 -0.59 7.49 14.37
N LYS A 111 0.11 8.19 15.28
CA LYS A 111 -0.48 9.28 16.07
C LYS A 111 -0.92 10.44 15.20
N MET A 112 -0.07 10.86 14.26
CA MET A 112 -0.35 11.97 13.34
C MET A 112 -1.60 11.70 12.51
N LEU A 113 -1.68 10.54 11.85
CA LEU A 113 -2.83 10.20 11.02
C LEU A 113 -4.09 9.96 11.85
N THR A 114 -3.97 9.39 13.05
CA THR A 114 -5.10 9.23 13.98
C THR A 114 -5.70 10.59 14.35
N GLU A 115 -4.87 11.56 14.75
CA GLU A 115 -5.33 12.92 15.07
C GLU A 115 -5.93 13.60 13.83
N PHE A 116 -5.24 13.52 12.69
CA PHE A 116 -5.67 14.12 11.43
C PHE A 116 -7.05 13.61 10.96
N CYS A 117 -7.34 12.34 11.21
CA CYS A 117 -8.60 11.66 10.92
C CYS A 117 -9.63 11.74 12.06
N GLY A 118 -9.48 12.70 12.98
CA GLY A 118 -10.48 12.96 14.03
C GLY A 118 -10.54 11.89 15.11
N GLY A 119 -9.40 11.27 15.44
CA GLY A 119 -9.28 10.21 16.45
C GLY A 119 -9.58 8.81 15.92
N LYS A 120 -9.74 8.64 14.60
CA LYS A 120 -9.89 7.32 13.96
C LYS A 120 -8.52 6.83 13.48
N PRO A 121 -7.96 5.75 14.08
CA PRO A 121 -6.66 5.27 13.68
C PRO A 121 -6.68 4.60 12.29
N PRO A 122 -5.55 4.60 11.56
CA PRO A 122 -5.39 3.85 10.32
C PRO A 122 -5.66 2.35 10.54
N LYS A 123 -6.36 1.71 9.59
CA LYS A 123 -6.56 0.24 9.58
C LYS A 123 -5.48 -0.48 8.78
N GLY A 124 -4.88 0.20 7.81
CA GLY A 124 -4.00 -0.37 6.81
C GLY A 124 -2.62 0.26 6.78
N SER A 125 -1.67 -0.47 6.22
CA SER A 125 -0.30 -0.04 5.96
C SER A 125 0.14 -0.48 4.56
N VAL A 126 1.02 0.31 3.96
CA VAL A 126 1.89 -0.11 2.85
C VAL A 126 3.32 0.20 3.27
N ALA A 127 4.20 -0.79 3.23
CA ALA A 127 5.61 -0.59 3.49
C ALA A 127 6.24 0.25 2.36
N PRO A 128 6.99 1.33 2.67
CA PRO A 128 7.71 2.09 1.65
C PRO A 128 8.54 1.19 0.74
N TRP A 129 8.37 1.35 -0.58
CA TRP A 129 9.04 0.54 -1.61
C TRP A 129 8.77 -0.97 -1.56
N TRP A 130 7.69 -1.40 -0.86
CA TRP A 130 7.34 -2.80 -0.62
C TRP A 130 8.44 -3.66 0.01
N GLU A 131 9.32 -3.03 0.78
CA GLU A 131 10.32 -3.74 1.54
C GLU A 131 9.85 -3.94 2.97
N THR A 132 9.83 -5.18 3.43
CA THR A 132 9.32 -5.55 4.76
C THR A 132 10.45 -6.08 5.64
N SER A 133 10.46 -5.70 6.91
CA SER A 133 11.41 -6.21 7.91
C SER A 133 10.89 -7.46 8.62
N GLU A 134 11.79 -8.21 9.27
CA GLU A 134 11.44 -9.38 10.10
C GLU A 134 10.48 -8.99 11.23
N GLU A 135 10.70 -7.83 11.85
CA GLU A 135 9.93 -7.33 12.98
C GLU A 135 8.66 -6.57 12.58
N GLY A 136 8.54 -6.16 11.31
CA GLY A 136 7.51 -5.23 10.83
C GLY A 136 6.08 -5.71 11.10
N THR A 137 5.81 -7.01 10.88
CA THR A 137 4.48 -7.58 11.14
C THR A 137 4.09 -7.45 12.62
N GLU A 138 4.99 -7.76 13.54
CA GLU A 138 4.69 -7.67 14.98
C GLU A 138 4.48 -6.22 15.42
N LEU A 139 5.24 -5.28 14.84
CA LEU A 139 5.06 -3.86 15.08
C LEU A 139 3.67 -3.39 14.64
N LEU A 140 3.26 -3.69 13.39
CA LEU A 140 1.94 -3.35 12.86
C LEU A 140 0.82 -3.90 13.76
N LEU A 141 0.92 -5.18 14.13
CA LEU A 141 -0.04 -5.82 15.04
C LEU A 141 -0.11 -5.10 16.39
N SER A 142 1.01 -4.65 16.95
CA SER A 142 1.04 -3.95 18.25
C SER A 142 0.35 -2.56 18.26
N TYR A 143 0.09 -2.00 17.07
CA TYR A 143 -0.66 -0.76 16.83
C TYR A 143 -2.09 -1.02 16.34
N GLY A 144 -2.53 -2.29 16.32
CA GLY A 144 -3.88 -2.67 15.94
C GLY A 144 -4.15 -2.55 14.45
N ILE A 145 -3.10 -2.54 13.62
CA ILE A 145 -3.24 -2.55 12.16
C ILE A 145 -3.86 -3.87 11.73
N GLU A 146 -4.85 -3.78 10.85
CA GLU A 146 -5.72 -4.90 10.46
C GLU A 146 -5.35 -5.49 9.10
N TYR A 147 -4.70 -4.71 8.23
CA TYR A 147 -4.17 -5.21 6.97
C TYR A 147 -2.88 -4.52 6.54
N ASP A 148 -2.14 -5.21 5.69
CA ASP A 148 -0.98 -4.69 4.95
C ASP A 148 -1.15 -4.93 3.44
N HIS A 149 -0.50 -4.10 2.62
CA HIS A 149 -0.47 -4.20 1.17
C HIS A 149 0.96 -4.06 0.63
N SER A 150 1.82 -5.01 1.01
CA SER A 150 3.25 -4.99 0.63
C SER A 150 3.79 -6.34 0.15
N MET A 151 3.14 -7.45 0.50
CA MET A 151 3.65 -8.80 0.28
C MET A 151 2.89 -9.53 -0.85
N SER A 152 3.64 -10.19 -1.73
CA SER A 152 3.10 -10.80 -2.96
C SER A 152 2.93 -12.33 -2.91
N HIS A 153 2.52 -12.93 -1.78
CA HIS A 153 2.32 -14.40 -1.72
C HIS A 153 1.09 -14.88 -2.51
N HIS A 154 0.21 -13.97 -2.92
CA HIS A 154 -0.92 -14.21 -3.80
C HIS A 154 -1.05 -13.05 -4.79
N ASP A 155 -1.91 -13.18 -5.79
CA ASP A 155 -2.13 -12.20 -6.86
C ASP A 155 -3.53 -11.54 -6.82
N CYS A 156 -4.59 -12.30 -6.55
CA CYS A 156 -5.98 -11.86 -6.62
C CYS A 156 -6.85 -12.29 -5.42
N GLN A 157 -6.23 -12.78 -4.35
CA GLN A 157 -6.90 -13.16 -3.09
C GLN A 157 -6.15 -12.57 -1.90
N ALA A 158 -6.91 -12.04 -0.94
CA ALA A 158 -6.35 -11.71 0.36
C ALA A 158 -6.04 -12.99 1.17
N TYR A 159 -5.11 -12.90 2.10
CA TYR A 159 -4.72 -14.03 2.95
C TYR A 159 -4.26 -13.57 4.34
N TRP A 160 -4.18 -14.49 5.29
CA TRP A 160 -3.57 -14.21 6.59
C TRP A 160 -2.05 -14.18 6.44
N LEU A 161 -1.42 -13.04 6.77
CA LEU A 161 0.02 -12.89 6.64
C LEU A 161 0.73 -13.84 7.60
N ARG A 162 1.77 -14.52 7.11
CA ARG A 162 2.67 -15.35 7.91
C ARG A 162 3.93 -14.56 8.23
N THR A 163 4.35 -14.58 9.49
CA THR A 163 5.62 -13.96 9.95
C THR A 163 6.59 -15.02 10.48
N GLY A 164 7.88 -14.69 10.49
CA GLY A 164 8.95 -15.59 10.97
C GLY A 164 9.31 -16.70 9.99
N ASP A 165 9.06 -16.49 8.68
CA ASP A 165 9.61 -17.36 7.65
C ASP A 165 11.13 -17.27 7.64
N THR A 166 11.81 -18.40 7.54
CA THR A 166 13.28 -18.44 7.47
C THR A 166 13.76 -19.27 6.29
N TRP A 167 14.87 -18.85 5.70
CA TRP A 167 15.51 -19.54 4.58
C TRP A 167 17.03 -19.52 4.72
N THR A 168 17.69 -20.49 4.09
CA THR A 168 19.15 -20.54 4.09
C THR A 168 19.67 -19.95 2.79
N LYS A 169 20.39 -18.81 2.88
CA LYS A 169 21.04 -18.19 1.72
C LYS A 169 22.14 -19.11 1.17
N ILE A 170 22.35 -19.08 -0.14
CA ILE A 170 23.46 -19.78 -0.78
C ILE A 170 24.77 -19.13 -0.32
N ASP A 171 25.68 -19.94 0.22
CA ASP A 171 27.05 -19.54 0.56
C ASP A 171 28.03 -20.43 -0.20
N TYR A 172 28.62 -19.89 -1.27
CA TYR A 172 29.57 -20.60 -2.13
C TYR A 172 30.92 -20.87 -1.44
N THR A 173 31.16 -20.33 -0.25
CA THR A 173 32.34 -20.66 0.57
C THR A 173 32.15 -21.95 1.38
N LYS A 174 30.93 -22.50 1.38
CA LYS A 174 30.53 -23.69 2.15
C LYS A 174 30.21 -24.87 1.22
N LYS A 175 30.09 -26.06 1.82
CA LYS A 175 29.56 -27.23 1.10
C LYS A 175 28.08 -27.04 0.80
N ALA A 176 27.61 -27.58 -0.33
CA ALA A 176 26.22 -27.42 -0.76
C ALA A 176 25.19 -27.87 0.30
N GLU A 177 25.51 -28.90 1.09
CA GLU A 177 24.65 -29.40 2.19
C GLU A 177 24.30 -28.33 3.25
N GLU A 178 25.11 -27.27 3.36
CA GLU A 178 24.86 -26.19 4.32
C GLU A 178 23.66 -25.32 3.93
N TRP A 179 23.41 -25.14 2.63
CA TRP A 179 22.35 -24.27 2.10
C TRP A 179 21.26 -24.98 1.29
N MET A 180 21.44 -26.26 0.92
CA MET A 180 20.38 -27.09 0.29
C MET A 180 19.30 -27.50 1.31
N LYS A 181 18.60 -26.51 1.87
CA LYS A 181 17.53 -26.65 2.85
C LYS A 181 16.28 -25.93 2.33
N PRO A 182 15.07 -26.48 2.57
CA PRO A 182 13.84 -25.78 2.20
C PRO A 182 13.64 -24.54 3.07
N LEU A 183 12.79 -23.62 2.60
CA LEU A 183 12.22 -22.58 3.44
C LEU A 183 11.45 -23.21 4.60
N VAL A 184 11.59 -22.64 5.80
CA VAL A 184 10.82 -23.02 6.97
C VAL A 184 9.75 -21.96 7.19
N LYS A 185 8.48 -22.39 7.10
CA LYS A 185 7.32 -21.51 7.31
C LYS A 185 7.22 -21.15 8.79
N GLY A 186 7.01 -19.86 9.06
CA GLY A 186 6.74 -19.31 10.37
C GLY A 186 5.27 -19.47 10.78
N LYS A 187 4.73 -18.48 11.48
CA LYS A 187 3.39 -18.51 12.08
C LYS A 187 2.43 -17.57 11.37
N GLU A 188 1.21 -18.03 11.17
CA GLU A 188 0.13 -17.17 10.68
C GLU A 188 -0.22 -16.10 11.73
N THR A 189 -0.77 -14.98 11.25
CA THR A 189 -1.16 -13.84 12.08
C THR A 189 -2.59 -13.44 11.78
N GLY A 190 -3.16 -12.56 12.61
CA GLY A 190 -4.42 -11.88 12.36
C GLY A 190 -4.28 -10.63 11.49
N LEU A 191 -3.13 -10.42 10.83
CA LEU A 191 -2.95 -9.36 9.83
C LEU A 191 -3.42 -9.89 8.47
N VAL A 192 -4.36 -9.20 7.84
CA VAL A 192 -4.77 -9.52 6.46
C VAL A 192 -3.76 -8.94 5.49
N GLU A 193 -3.26 -9.73 4.57
CA GLU A 193 -2.49 -9.23 3.44
C GLU A 193 -3.38 -9.07 2.22
N ILE A 194 -3.42 -7.87 1.67
CA ILE A 194 -3.98 -7.56 0.36
C ILE A 194 -2.77 -7.48 -0.58
N PRO A 195 -2.56 -8.44 -1.49
CA PRO A 195 -1.26 -8.58 -2.12
C PRO A 195 -0.85 -7.36 -2.96
N GLY A 196 0.35 -6.86 -2.72
CA GLY A 196 1.06 -5.98 -3.66
C GLY A 196 1.48 -6.76 -4.91
N SER A 197 1.47 -6.12 -6.08
CA SER A 197 1.87 -6.73 -7.34
C SER A 197 2.63 -5.75 -8.22
N TRP A 198 3.88 -6.07 -8.54
CA TRP A 198 4.71 -5.27 -9.46
C TRP A 198 4.13 -5.18 -10.88
N TYR A 199 3.20 -6.07 -11.23
CA TYR A 199 2.49 -6.01 -12.52
C TYR A 199 1.31 -5.04 -12.52
N ILE A 200 0.80 -4.67 -11.33
CA ILE A 200 -0.32 -3.76 -11.11
C ILE A 200 0.14 -2.57 -10.25
N ASP A 201 1.28 -2.00 -10.65
CA ASP A 201 1.90 -0.81 -10.07
C ASP A 201 2.31 0.14 -11.21
N ASP A 202 1.93 1.41 -11.11
CA ASP A 202 2.19 2.41 -12.14
C ASP A 202 3.64 2.94 -12.12
N LEU A 203 4.32 2.89 -10.97
CA LEU A 203 5.53 3.67 -10.73
C LEU A 203 6.76 3.10 -11.43
N PRO A 204 7.16 1.83 -11.25
CA PRO A 204 8.35 1.28 -11.88
C PRO A 204 8.36 1.39 -13.42
N PRO A 205 7.28 1.08 -14.17
CA PRO A 205 7.32 1.16 -15.63
C PRO A 205 7.33 2.61 -16.15
N MET A 206 6.68 3.54 -15.44
CA MET A 206 6.35 4.88 -15.98
C MET A 206 6.95 6.07 -15.23
N MET A 207 7.73 5.85 -14.16
CA MET A 207 8.54 6.90 -13.52
C MET A 207 10.02 6.78 -13.88
N PHE A 208 10.59 7.85 -14.44
CA PHE A 208 12.04 7.92 -14.65
C PHE A 208 12.78 8.40 -13.38
N MET A 209 13.75 7.62 -12.93
CA MET A 209 14.60 7.87 -11.76
C MET A 209 16.07 7.86 -12.16
N LYS A 210 16.73 9.03 -12.16
CA LYS A 210 18.11 9.20 -12.65
C LYS A 210 19.14 8.35 -11.91
N ASN A 211 18.93 8.17 -10.61
CA ASN A 211 19.86 7.50 -9.71
C ASN A 211 19.54 6.01 -9.49
N SER A 212 18.59 5.46 -10.26
CA SER A 212 18.23 4.03 -10.25
C SER A 212 18.72 3.37 -11.53
N ALA A 213 19.61 2.39 -11.41
CA ALA A 213 20.17 1.66 -12.56
C ALA A 213 19.11 0.79 -13.29
N ASN A 214 18.05 0.41 -12.59
CA ASN A 214 16.91 -0.35 -13.10
C ASN A 214 15.73 0.57 -13.48
N SER A 215 15.92 1.88 -13.55
CA SER A 215 14.86 2.81 -13.91
C SER A 215 14.33 2.55 -15.32
N HIS A 216 13.01 2.49 -15.45
CA HIS A 216 12.31 2.69 -16.70
C HIS A 216 11.85 4.16 -16.79
N GLY A 217 10.55 4.40 -16.99
CA GLY A 217 9.98 5.75 -17.11
C GLY A 217 9.45 6.13 -18.49
N TRP A 218 9.60 5.24 -19.47
CA TRP A 218 9.14 5.46 -20.85
C TRP A 218 8.32 4.28 -21.41
N VAL A 219 7.93 3.34 -20.55
CA VAL A 219 6.96 2.32 -20.97
C VAL A 219 5.66 3.03 -21.35
N ASN A 220 5.10 2.66 -22.50
CA ASN A 220 3.89 3.29 -23.00
C ASN A 220 2.70 2.90 -22.10
N PRO A 221 1.90 3.86 -21.60
CA PRO A 221 0.76 3.52 -20.74
C PRO A 221 -0.27 2.60 -21.41
N ARG A 222 -0.33 2.54 -22.74
CA ARG A 222 -1.20 1.59 -23.44
C ARG A 222 -0.75 0.13 -23.26
N ASP A 223 0.56 -0.11 -23.18
CA ASP A 223 1.08 -1.46 -22.95
C ASP A 223 0.85 -1.87 -21.48
N VAL A 224 0.99 -0.92 -20.55
CA VAL A 224 0.66 -1.14 -19.13
C VAL A 224 -0.84 -1.38 -18.95
N GLU A 225 -1.68 -0.58 -19.62
CA GLU A 225 -3.13 -0.76 -19.65
C GLU A 225 -3.53 -2.17 -20.10
N ASP A 226 -2.93 -2.67 -21.20
CA ASP A 226 -3.22 -4.00 -21.71
C ASP A 226 -2.83 -5.07 -20.69
N ILE A 227 -1.68 -4.93 -20.01
CA ILE A 227 -1.29 -5.84 -18.92
C ILE A 227 -2.33 -5.86 -17.79
N TRP A 228 -2.80 -4.68 -17.35
CA TRP A 228 -3.75 -4.58 -16.24
C TRP A 228 -5.13 -5.14 -16.63
N ARG A 229 -5.57 -4.86 -17.85
CA ARG A 229 -6.83 -5.41 -18.39
C ARG A 229 -6.75 -6.91 -18.56
N ASP A 230 -5.63 -7.45 -19.03
CA ASP A 230 -5.44 -8.89 -19.19
C ASP A 230 -5.43 -9.62 -17.84
N HIS A 231 -4.85 -9.04 -16.79
CA HIS A 231 -4.95 -9.59 -15.43
C HIS A 231 -6.40 -9.61 -14.96
N PHE A 232 -7.12 -8.49 -15.09
CA PHE A 232 -8.53 -8.43 -14.71
C PHE A 232 -9.38 -9.45 -15.50
N ASP A 233 -9.23 -9.52 -16.82
CA ASP A 233 -10.01 -10.41 -17.69
C ASP A 233 -9.72 -11.88 -17.39
N TYR A 234 -8.45 -12.23 -17.13
CA TYR A 234 -8.08 -13.57 -16.68
C TYR A 234 -8.75 -13.88 -15.34
N PHE A 235 -8.61 -13.02 -14.33
CA PHE A 235 -9.21 -13.27 -13.02
C PHE A 235 -10.73 -13.36 -13.08
N TYR A 236 -11.37 -12.49 -13.86
CA TYR A 236 -12.81 -12.48 -14.05
C TYR A 236 -13.32 -13.77 -14.71
N ARG A 237 -12.58 -14.31 -15.68
CA ARG A 237 -12.91 -15.56 -16.35
C ARG A 237 -12.76 -16.76 -15.41
N GLU A 238 -11.66 -16.83 -14.66
CA GLU A 238 -11.27 -18.01 -13.91
C GLU A 238 -11.86 -18.09 -12.49
N TYR A 239 -12.14 -16.96 -11.83
CA TYR A 239 -12.57 -16.91 -10.43
C TYR A 239 -13.96 -16.32 -10.27
N ASP A 240 -14.80 -16.94 -9.44
CA ASP A 240 -16.13 -16.40 -9.10
C ASP A 240 -16.07 -15.28 -8.07
N GLU A 241 -15.08 -15.33 -7.18
CA GLU A 241 -14.78 -14.28 -6.20
C GLU A 241 -13.29 -13.95 -6.23
N PHE A 242 -12.93 -12.68 -6.35
CA PHE A 242 -11.52 -12.21 -6.28
C PHE A 242 -11.44 -10.73 -5.93
N ILE A 243 -10.24 -10.28 -5.56
CA ILE A 243 -9.89 -8.88 -5.36
C ILE A 243 -8.94 -8.40 -6.45
N PHE A 244 -9.04 -7.12 -6.82
CA PHE A 244 -8.15 -6.46 -7.77
C PHE A 244 -7.64 -5.14 -7.18
N PRO A 245 -6.62 -5.20 -6.29
CA PRO A 245 -5.97 -4.02 -5.73
C PRO A 245 -4.97 -3.45 -6.74
N MET A 246 -5.18 -2.20 -7.18
CA MET A 246 -4.24 -1.48 -8.04
C MET A 246 -3.45 -0.47 -7.25
N THR A 247 -2.13 -0.49 -7.37
CA THR A 247 -1.24 0.50 -6.76
C THR A 247 -0.94 1.61 -7.75
N ILE A 248 -1.21 2.85 -7.35
CA ILE A 248 -0.91 4.02 -8.16
C ILE A 248 -0.31 5.14 -7.34
N HIS A 249 0.39 6.04 -8.00
CA HIS A 249 1.02 7.18 -7.34
C HIS A 249 0.59 8.49 -8.00
N PRO A 250 0.27 9.57 -7.25
CA PRO A 250 0.04 10.89 -7.84
C PRO A 250 1.19 11.35 -8.75
N ASP A 251 2.41 10.92 -8.44
CA ASP A 251 3.66 11.13 -9.19
C ASP A 251 3.57 10.73 -10.66
N VAL A 252 2.86 9.63 -10.92
CA VAL A 252 2.72 9.00 -12.25
C VAL A 252 1.28 9.06 -12.73
N SER A 253 0.33 8.52 -11.98
CA SER A 253 -1.08 8.47 -12.37
C SER A 253 -1.78 9.83 -12.41
N GLY A 254 -1.22 10.88 -11.80
CA GLY A 254 -1.67 12.26 -12.00
C GLY A 254 -1.32 12.85 -13.38
N ARG A 255 -0.49 12.15 -14.18
CA ARG A 255 -0.02 12.63 -15.48
C ARG A 255 -1.12 12.42 -16.54
N PRO A 256 -1.30 13.34 -17.51
CA PRO A 256 -2.45 13.29 -18.42
C PRO A 256 -2.59 11.99 -19.23
N HIS A 257 -1.48 11.43 -19.71
CA HIS A 257 -1.48 10.21 -20.51
C HIS A 257 -1.83 8.96 -19.69
N VAL A 258 -1.49 8.95 -18.39
CA VAL A 258 -1.82 7.86 -17.46
C VAL A 258 -3.23 8.02 -16.89
N LEU A 259 -3.70 9.25 -16.65
CA LEU A 259 -5.12 9.52 -16.34
C LEU A 259 -6.04 8.94 -17.42
N LEU A 260 -5.72 9.17 -18.70
CA LEU A 260 -6.51 8.60 -19.80
C LEU A 260 -6.42 7.07 -19.85
N MET A 261 -5.32 6.45 -19.41
CA MET A 261 -5.23 5.00 -19.23
C MET A 261 -6.22 4.55 -18.15
N HIS A 262 -6.25 5.21 -17.00
CA HIS A 262 -7.18 4.86 -15.92
C HIS A 262 -8.64 5.03 -16.32
N GLU A 263 -9.00 6.07 -17.08
CA GLU A 263 -10.36 6.20 -17.63
C GLU A 263 -10.76 4.96 -18.43
N ARG A 264 -9.86 4.45 -19.29
CA ARG A 264 -10.12 3.25 -20.09
C ARG A 264 -10.17 1.97 -19.24
N ILE A 265 -9.30 1.84 -18.23
CA ILE A 265 -9.30 0.70 -17.30
C ILE A 265 -10.61 0.68 -16.50
N ILE A 266 -11.01 1.81 -15.92
CA ILE A 266 -12.26 1.93 -15.14
C ILE A 266 -13.46 1.62 -16.04
N GLU A 267 -13.52 2.18 -17.24
CA GLU A 267 -14.60 1.93 -18.20
C GLU A 267 -14.65 0.48 -18.69
N HIS A 268 -13.51 -0.21 -18.77
CA HIS A 268 -13.44 -1.64 -19.06
C HIS A 268 -13.99 -2.46 -17.89
N ILE A 269 -13.47 -2.24 -16.68
CA ILE A 269 -13.89 -2.93 -15.45
C ILE A 269 -15.40 -2.77 -15.22
N ASN A 270 -15.94 -1.55 -15.38
CA ASN A 270 -17.35 -1.23 -15.16
C ASN A 270 -18.34 -1.94 -16.10
N LYS A 271 -17.87 -2.63 -17.15
CA LYS A 271 -18.72 -3.45 -18.04
C LYS A 271 -19.04 -4.83 -17.46
N HIS A 272 -18.43 -5.21 -16.34
CA HIS A 272 -18.49 -6.56 -15.80
C HIS A 272 -19.47 -6.64 -14.61
N GLU A 273 -20.28 -7.70 -14.59
CA GLU A 273 -21.27 -7.92 -13.52
C GLU A 273 -20.58 -8.34 -12.21
N GLY A 274 -21.08 -7.86 -11.08
CA GLY A 274 -20.57 -8.24 -9.75
C GLY A 274 -19.32 -7.47 -9.32
N VAL A 275 -18.86 -6.51 -10.12
CA VAL A 275 -17.81 -5.55 -9.75
C VAL A 275 -18.34 -4.54 -8.74
N GLU A 276 -17.56 -4.35 -7.67
CA GLU A 276 -17.78 -3.34 -6.64
C GLU A 276 -16.46 -2.60 -6.39
N TRP A 277 -16.48 -1.27 -6.55
CA TRP A 277 -15.38 -0.40 -6.15
C TRP A 277 -15.44 -0.17 -4.65
N VAL A 278 -14.40 -0.57 -3.94
CA VAL A 278 -14.31 -0.56 -2.47
C VAL A 278 -12.96 -0.04 -2.01
N THR A 279 -12.83 0.28 -0.74
CA THR A 279 -11.51 0.54 -0.12
C THR A 279 -10.82 -0.77 0.27
N MET A 280 -9.50 -0.77 0.42
CA MET A 280 -8.74 -1.92 0.91
C MET A 280 -9.17 -2.35 2.31
N GLY A 281 -9.54 -1.41 3.18
CA GLY A 281 -10.15 -1.70 4.48
C GLY A 281 -11.45 -2.49 4.36
N GLU A 282 -12.26 -2.26 3.34
CA GLU A 282 -13.48 -3.04 3.05
C GLU A 282 -13.16 -4.41 2.44
N MET A 283 -12.10 -4.52 1.62
CA MET A 283 -11.59 -5.82 1.15
C MET A 283 -11.12 -6.69 2.33
N SER A 284 -10.38 -6.10 3.27
CA SER A 284 -9.96 -6.76 4.50
C SER A 284 -11.16 -7.21 5.34
N ASP A 285 -12.16 -6.34 5.53
CA ASP A 285 -13.37 -6.69 6.27
C ASP A 285 -14.16 -7.83 5.60
N TRP A 286 -14.27 -7.82 4.27
CA TRP A 286 -14.89 -8.91 3.51
C TRP A 286 -14.15 -10.23 3.67
N PHE A 287 -12.82 -10.22 3.56
CA PHE A 287 -11.99 -11.40 3.78
C PHE A 287 -12.19 -11.98 5.19
N LYS A 288 -12.10 -11.14 6.23
CA LYS A 288 -12.28 -11.56 7.64
C LYS A 288 -13.68 -12.10 7.93
N SER A 289 -14.70 -11.61 7.23
CA SER A 289 -16.09 -12.08 7.41
C SER A 289 -16.29 -13.54 6.99
N LYS A 290 -15.42 -14.07 6.12
CA LYS A 290 -15.50 -15.41 5.56
C LYS A 290 -14.40 -16.34 6.07
N ASN A 291 -13.27 -15.79 6.47
CA ASN A 291 -12.09 -16.53 6.86
C ASN A 291 -11.81 -16.28 8.34
N PRO A 292 -12.06 -17.25 9.24
CA PRO A 292 -11.64 -17.11 10.63
C PRO A 292 -10.11 -17.04 10.71
N VAL A 293 -9.59 -16.31 11.70
CA VAL A 293 -8.14 -16.27 11.95
C VAL A 293 -7.67 -17.68 12.35
N PRO A 294 -6.52 -18.15 11.86
CA PRO A 294 -5.96 -19.44 12.24
C PRO A 294 -5.72 -19.55 13.75
N GLU A 295 -5.93 -20.76 14.29
CA GLU A 295 -5.74 -21.03 15.71
C GLU A 295 -4.29 -20.74 16.13
N GLY A 296 -4.12 -19.92 17.18
CA GLY A 296 -2.81 -19.53 17.68
C GLY A 296 -2.12 -18.42 16.87
N GLY A 297 -2.80 -17.81 15.90
CA GLY A 297 -2.28 -16.68 15.16
C GLY A 297 -2.07 -15.43 16.04
N LEU A 298 -0.99 -14.69 15.79
CA LEU A 298 -0.71 -13.44 16.51
C LEU A 298 -1.72 -12.36 16.09
N MET A 299 -2.57 -11.91 17.02
CA MET A 299 -3.66 -10.98 16.73
C MET A 299 -3.22 -9.50 16.81
N PRO A 300 -3.86 -8.61 16.02
CA PRO A 300 -3.72 -7.18 16.23
C PRO A 300 -4.14 -6.79 17.65
N ALA A 301 -3.44 -5.84 18.25
CA ALA A 301 -3.84 -5.23 19.51
C ALA A 301 -5.27 -4.69 19.40
N SER A 302 -6.06 -4.85 20.46
CA SER A 302 -7.46 -4.43 20.43
C SER A 302 -7.57 -2.90 20.30
N ARG A 303 -8.70 -2.45 19.75
CA ARG A 303 -9.00 -1.01 19.65
C ARG A 303 -8.89 -0.31 21.01
N GLU A 304 -9.32 -0.96 22.10
CA GLU A 304 -9.23 -0.40 23.45
C GLU A 304 -7.78 -0.17 23.88
N GLU A 305 -6.90 -1.15 23.64
CA GLU A 305 -5.48 -1.06 24.00
C GLU A 305 -4.76 0.06 23.24
N VAL A 306 -4.99 0.17 21.93
CA VAL A 306 -4.33 1.18 21.10
C VAL A 306 -4.88 2.59 21.36
N MET A 307 -6.19 2.72 21.59
CA MET A 307 -6.77 4.02 21.93
C MET A 307 -6.35 4.49 23.33
N LYS A 308 -6.11 3.57 24.28
CA LYS A 308 -5.52 3.95 25.57
C LYS A 308 -4.15 4.60 25.41
N LYS A 309 -3.26 4.01 24.57
CA LYS A 309 -1.95 4.60 24.26
C LYS A 309 -2.08 6.00 23.65
N TYR A 310 -3.04 6.17 22.75
CA TYR A 310 -3.32 7.46 22.11
C TYR A 310 -3.80 8.53 23.10
N GLU A 311 -4.76 8.22 23.96
CA GLU A 311 -5.27 9.17 24.97
C GLU A 311 -4.21 9.55 26.01
N GLU A 312 -3.33 8.61 26.38
CA GLU A 312 -2.17 8.90 27.22
C GLU A 312 -1.21 9.86 26.53
N TRP A 313 -0.94 9.66 25.24
CA TRP A 313 -0.15 10.60 24.44
C TRP A 313 -0.81 11.98 24.32
N LYS A 314 -2.12 12.07 24.04
CA LYS A 314 -2.81 13.37 23.94
C LYS A 314 -2.66 14.21 25.21
N LYS A 315 -2.68 13.57 26.38
CA LYS A 315 -2.47 14.26 27.67
C LYS A 315 -1.07 14.83 27.86
N THR A 316 -0.06 14.34 27.14
CA THR A 316 1.30 14.90 27.20
C THR A 316 1.49 16.10 26.26
N GLN A 317 0.54 16.33 25.34
CA GLN A 317 0.56 17.45 24.39
C GLN A 317 -0.26 18.67 24.88
N ALA A 318 -1.08 18.50 25.93
CA ALA A 318 -1.94 19.52 26.52
C ALA A 318 -1.27 20.22 27.71
#